data_AF-A0A7S4CCB6-F1
#
_entry.id   AF-A0A7S4CCB6-F1
#
_cell.length_a   1.000
_cell.length_b   1.000
_cell.length_c   1.000
_cell.angle_alpha   90.00
_cell.angle_beta   90.00
_cell.angle_gamma   90.00
#
_symmetry.space_group_name_H-M   'P 1'
#
loop_
_entity.id
_entity.type
_entity.pdbx_description
1 polymer ?
#
loop_
_entity_poly.entity_id
_entity_poly.type
_entity_poly.pdbx_seq_one_letter_code
_entity_poly.pdbx_strand_id
1 'polypeptide(L)'
;SEAEAEFPKRYILAVLAHVGLLISYLMRVNLSVAINELDHAPSERGVILGSFFIGYVWVQLPGGFVCTKYGGAPFLLVAVGGCGLLSIVAMFVAQNFWLLLAVRVLQGIVQG
;
A
#
# COMPACT_ATOMS: atom_id res chain seq x y z
N SER A 1 6.09 14.62 41.17
CA SER A 1 5.06 13.88 40.41
C SER A 1 5.76 13.25 39.24
N GLU A 2 5.91 11.92 39.33
CA GLU A 2 6.01 10.97 38.21
C GLU A 2 7.07 11.28 37.13
N ALA A 3 8.24 10.64 37.30
CA ALA A 3 9.08 10.28 36.18
C ALA A 3 8.29 9.30 35.31
N GLU A 4 7.67 9.80 34.24
CA GLU A 4 7.08 8.95 33.22
C GLU A 4 8.17 8.00 32.72
N ALA A 5 7.91 6.70 32.82
CA ALA A 5 8.78 5.69 32.23
C ALA A 5 8.80 5.92 30.71
N GLU A 6 9.76 6.70 30.21
CA GLU A 6 9.97 6.88 28.78
C GLU A 6 10.34 5.52 28.18
N PHE A 7 9.34 4.82 27.65
CA PHE A 7 9.57 3.60 26.88
C PHE A 7 10.65 3.88 25.82
N PRO A 8 11.63 2.98 25.63
CA PRO A 8 12.71 3.24 24.69
C PRO A 8 12.11 3.45 23.29
N LYS A 9 12.33 4.63 22.71
CA LYS A 9 11.74 5.07 21.42
C LYS A 9 11.96 4.07 20.27
N ARG A 10 12.97 3.20 20.40
CA ARG A 10 13.27 2.08 19.51
C ARG A 10 12.13 1.03 19.45
N TYR A 11 11.53 0.68 20.58
CA TYR A 11 10.42 -0.28 20.61
C TYR A 11 9.14 0.32 20.03
N ILE A 12 8.88 1.61 20.28
CA ILE A 12 7.74 2.31 19.69
C ILE A 12 7.86 2.33 18.16
N LEU A 13 9.04 2.66 17.63
CA LEU A 13 9.33 2.59 16.19
C LEU A 13 9.16 1.17 15.62
N ALA A 14 9.62 0.14 16.34
CA ALA A 14 9.48 -1.24 15.91
C ALA A 14 8.02 -1.68 15.87
N VAL A 15 7.22 -1.33 16.89
CA VAL A 15 5.79 -1.64 16.94
C VAL A 15 5.03 -0.88 15.85
N LEU A 16 5.31 0.41 15.66
CA LEU A 16 4.70 1.21 14.59
C LEU A 16 5.04 0.68 13.20
N ALA A 17 6.30 0.29 12.97
CA ALA A 17 6.71 -0.33 11.72
C ALA A 17 5.99 -1.68 11.51
N HIS A 18 5.86 -2.49 12.55
CA HIS A 18 5.16 -3.77 12.48
C HIS A 18 3.68 -3.58 12.13
N VAL A 19 2.99 -2.66 12.81
CA VAL A 19 1.59 -2.32 12.53
C VAL A 19 1.43 -1.77 11.11
N GLY A 20 2.33 -0.89 10.66
CA GLY A 20 2.29 -0.34 9.30
C GLY A 20 2.48 -1.40 8.21
N LEU A 21 3.39 -2.35 8.44
CA LEU A 21 3.60 -3.48 7.53
C LEU A 21 2.38 -4.41 7.50
N LEU A 22 1.75 -4.67 8.65
CA LEU A 22 0.51 -5.44 8.73
C LEU A 22 -0.62 -4.76 7.95
N ILE A 23 -0.82 -3.46 8.15
CA ILE A 23 -1.85 -2.68 7.43
C ILE A 23 -1.60 -2.73 5.91
N SER A 24 -0.35 -2.55 5.49
CA SER A 24 0.02 -2.66 4.07
C SER A 24 -0.28 -4.04 3.48
N TYR A 25 -0.05 -5.10 4.25
CA TYR A 25 -0.38 -6.47 3.82
C TYR A 25 -1.89 -6.69 3.73
N LEU A 26 -2.64 -6.23 4.73
CA LEU A 26 -4.10 -6.33 4.76
C LEU A 26 -4.76 -5.59 3.59
N MET A 27 -4.24 -4.41 3.20
CA MET A 27 -4.75 -3.71 2.01
C MET A 27 -4.60 -4.55 0.75
N ARG A 28 -3.48 -5.27 0.56
CA ARG A 28 -3.29 -6.15 -0.60
C ARG A 28 -4.28 -7.30 -0.62
N VAL A 29 -4.61 -7.85 0.55
CA VAL A 29 -5.60 -8.94 0.69
C VAL A 29 -7.01 -8.45 0.40
N ASN A 30 -7.45 -7.37 1.04
CA ASN A 30 -8.78 -6.80 0.84
C ASN A 30 -9.06 -6.54 -0.65
N LEU A 31 -8.05 -6.01 -1.32
CA LEU A 31 -8.14 -5.59 -2.70
C LEU A 31 -8.10 -6.78 -3.70
N SER A 32 -7.54 -7.92 -3.29
CA SER A 32 -7.59 -9.19 -4.03
C SER A 32 -8.95 -9.88 -3.85
N VAL A 33 -9.49 -9.86 -2.63
CA VAL A 33 -10.84 -10.39 -2.34
C VAL A 33 -11.90 -9.58 -3.07
N ALA A 34 -11.83 -8.26 -3.03
CA ALA A 34 -12.78 -7.38 -3.70
C ALA A 34 -12.86 -7.62 -5.22
N ILE A 35 -11.75 -7.94 -5.89
CA ILE A 35 -11.76 -8.25 -7.34
C ILE A 35 -12.50 -9.54 -7.66
N ASN A 36 -12.45 -10.53 -6.76
CA ASN A 36 -13.13 -11.80 -6.99
C ASN A 36 -14.66 -11.66 -6.98
N GLU A 37 -15.17 -10.66 -6.26
CA GLU A 37 -16.59 -10.32 -6.19
C GLU A 37 -17.08 -9.43 -7.35
N LEU A 38 -16.17 -8.84 -8.14
CA LEU A 38 -16.55 -8.03 -9.30
C LEU A 38 -16.86 -8.91 -10.52
N ASP A 39 -17.83 -8.49 -11.34
CA ASP A 39 -18.24 -9.17 -12.57
C ASP A 39 -17.27 -8.91 -13.75
N HIS A 40 -15.97 -9.13 -13.51
CA HIS A 40 -14.93 -9.09 -14.55
C HIS A 40 -14.58 -10.50 -15.03
N ALA A 41 -14.11 -10.64 -16.26
CA ALA A 41 -13.70 -11.95 -16.77
C ALA A 41 -12.48 -12.49 -15.99
N PRO A 42 -12.34 -13.82 -15.80
CA PRO A 42 -11.19 -14.39 -15.09
C PRO A 42 -9.82 -13.96 -15.64
N SER A 43 -9.72 -13.78 -16.96
CA SER A 43 -8.52 -13.27 -17.63
C SER A 43 -8.20 -11.83 -17.24
N GLU A 44 -9.21 -10.98 -17.07
CA GLU A 44 -9.06 -9.57 -16.70
C GLU A 44 -8.66 -9.44 -15.23
N ARG A 45 -9.24 -10.25 -14.34
CA ARG A 45 -8.90 -10.26 -12.90
C ARG A 45 -7.42 -10.50 -12.66
N GLY A 46 -6.83 -11.48 -13.38
CA GLY A 46 -5.41 -11.78 -13.29
C GLY A 46 -4.52 -10.60 -13.71
N VAL A 47 -4.91 -9.90 -14.79
CA VAL A 47 -4.19 -8.72 -15.27
C VAL A 47 -4.27 -7.55 -14.28
N ILE A 48 -5.44 -7.31 -13.68
CA ILE A 48 -5.62 -6.25 -12.68
C ILE A 48 -4.86 -6.55 -11.38
N LEU A 49 -4.78 -7.82 -10.97
CA LEU A 49 -3.97 -8.25 -9.83
C LEU A 49 -2.47 -8.07 -10.12
N GLY A 50 -2.04 -8.46 -11.32
CA GLY A 50 -0.65 -8.38 -11.75
C GLY A 50 -0.14 -6.96 -11.96
N SER A 51 -0.99 -6.03 -12.40
CA SER A 51 -0.60 -4.66 -12.72
C SER A 51 -0.05 -3.88 -11.51
N PHE A 52 -0.50 -4.23 -10.30
CA PHE A 52 0.06 -3.71 -9.05
C PHE A 52 1.58 -3.96 -8.96
N PHE A 53 2.04 -5.16 -9.33
CA PHE A 53 3.45 -5.52 -9.22
C PHE A 53 4.33 -4.72 -10.19
N ILE A 54 3.79 -4.33 -11.35
CA ILE A 54 4.52 -3.51 -12.32
C ILE A 54 4.92 -2.18 -11.67
N GLY A 55 3.97 -1.47 -11.06
CA GLY A 55 4.25 -0.21 -10.38
C GLY A 55 5.19 -0.38 -9.18
N TYR A 56 5.00 -1.46 -8.42
CA TYR A 56 5.79 -1.77 -7.23
C TYR A 56 7.27 -2.00 -7.54
N VAL A 57 7.58 -2.82 -8.55
CA VAL A 57 8.97 -3.16 -8.92
C VAL A 57 9.75 -1.92 -9.37
N TRP A 58 9.12 -1.02 -10.13
CA TRP A 58 9.77 0.20 -10.61
C TRP A 58 10.17 1.14 -9.48
N VAL A 59 9.36 1.26 -8.43
CA VAL A 59 9.61 2.20 -7.33
C VAL A 59 10.43 1.59 -6.20
N GLN A 60 10.47 0.26 -6.07
CA GLN A 60 11.17 -0.41 -4.97
C GLN A 60 12.64 -0.01 -4.81
N LEU A 61 13.40 0.00 -5.91
CA LEU A 61 14.83 0.36 -5.90
C LEU A 61 15.05 1.84 -5.56
N PRO A 62 14.41 2.81 -6.24
CA PRO A 62 14.58 4.23 -5.89
C PRO A 62 13.96 4.58 -4.52
N GLY A 63 12.84 3.98 -4.15
CA GLY A 63 12.16 4.17 -2.86
C GLY A 63 13.04 3.79 -1.68
N GLY A 64 13.78 2.69 -1.78
CA GLY A 64 14.78 2.28 -0.78
C GLY A 64 15.87 3.33 -0.59
N PHE A 65 16.38 3.91 -1.69
CA PHE A 65 17.38 4.99 -1.61
C PHE A 65 16.81 6.25 -0.95
N VAL A 66 15.60 6.67 -1.33
CA VAL A 66 14.90 7.83 -0.74
C VAL A 66 14.64 7.63 0.76
N CYS A 67 14.26 6.42 1.17
CA CYS A 67 14.01 6.07 2.57
C CYS A 67 15.26 6.26 3.46
N THR A 68 16.46 5.96 2.94
CA THR A 68 17.72 6.20 3.69
C THR A 68 18.01 7.68 3.91
N LYS A 69 17.54 8.57 3.03
CA LYS A 69 17.78 10.02 3.11
C LYS A 69 16.72 10.78 3.90
N TYR A 70 15.45 10.38 3.81
CA TYR A 70 14.32 11.10 4.43
C TYR A 70 13.69 10.36 5.63
N GLY A 71 14.17 9.15 5.93
CA GLY A 71 13.67 8.30 7.02
C GLY A 71 12.41 7.51 6.68
N GLY A 72 12.19 6.40 7.37
CA GLY A 72 11.10 5.47 7.08
C GLY A 72 9.72 5.89 7.60
N ALA A 73 9.65 6.75 8.62
CA ALA A 73 8.38 7.18 9.21
C ALA A 73 7.46 7.97 8.24
N PRO A 74 7.92 9.04 7.55
CA PRO A 74 7.10 9.72 6.55
C PRO A 74 6.79 8.83 5.35
N PHE A 75 7.72 7.95 4.97
CA PHE A 75 7.54 7.02 3.85
C PHE A 75 6.40 6.03 4.12
N LEU A 76 6.36 5.44 5.32
CA LEU A 76 5.29 4.55 5.76
C LEU A 76 3.92 5.26 5.76
N LEU A 77 3.89 6.52 6.21
CA LEU A 77 2.65 7.29 6.29
C LEU A 77 2.10 7.67 4.91
N VAL A 78 2.97 8.07 3.98
CA VAL A 78 2.61 8.33 2.58
C VAL A 78 2.14 7.05 1.90
N ALA A 79 2.83 5.92 2.10
CA ALA A 79 2.47 4.64 1.50
C ALA A 79 1.10 4.16 1.99
N VAL A 80 0.87 4.13 3.31
CA VAL A 80 -0.40 3.68 3.89
C VAL A 80 -1.53 4.66 3.59
N GLY A 81 -1.30 5.96 3.78
CA GLY A 81 -2.33 6.99 3.55
C GLY A 81 -2.70 7.12 2.07
N GLY A 82 -1.70 7.19 1.18
CA GLY A 82 -1.91 7.29 -0.26
C GLY A 82 -2.57 6.04 -0.85
N CYS A 83 -2.14 4.85 -0.43
CA CYS A 83 -2.76 3.60 -0.88
C CYS A 83 -4.18 3.43 -0.34
N GLY A 84 -4.46 3.91 0.88
CA GLY A 84 -5.82 3.95 1.43
C GLY A 84 -6.77 4.84 0.61
N LEU A 85 -6.34 6.06 0.26
CA LEU A 85 -7.11 6.97 -0.60
C LEU A 85 -7.36 6.37 -1.98
N LEU A 86 -6.33 5.79 -2.59
CA LEU A 86 -6.47 5.11 -3.89
C LEU A 86 -7.41 3.90 -3.81
N SER A 87 -7.46 3.20 -2.66
CA SER A 87 -8.39 2.07 -2.45
C SER A 87 -9.84 2.53 -2.42
N ILE A 88 -10.12 3.71 -1.85
CA ILE A 88 -11.45 4.33 -1.89
C ILE A 88 -11.81 4.68 -3.34
N VAL A 89 -10.89 5.31 -4.07
CA VAL A 89 -11.08 5.62 -5.50
C VAL A 89 -11.34 4.35 -6.31
N ALA A 90 -10.60 3.26 -6.04
CA ALA A 90 -10.74 1.98 -6.72
C ALA A 90 -12.16 1.41 -6.59
N MET A 91 -12.83 1.58 -5.43
CA MET A 91 -14.21 1.15 -5.23
C MET A 91 -15.18 1.90 -6.16
N PHE A 92 -14.98 3.19 -6.39
CA PHE A 92 -15.85 3.99 -7.27
C PHE A 92 -15.64 3.69 -8.76
N VAL A 93 -14.41 3.35 -9.16
CA VAL A 93 -14.07 3.06 -10.58
C VAL A 93 -14.06 1.57 -10.91
N ALA A 94 -14.48 0.70 -9.97
CA ALA A 94 -14.36 -0.75 -10.06
C ALA A 94 -15.04 -1.38 -11.29
N GLN A 95 -16.07 -0.71 -11.83
CA GLN A 95 -16.81 -1.18 -13.02
C GLN A 95 -16.03 -0.99 -14.33
N ASN A 96 -15.07 -0.09 -14.36
CA ASN A 96 -14.29 0.22 -15.56
C ASN A 96 -12.92 -0.45 -15.49
N PHE A 97 -12.70 -1.47 -16.34
CA PHE A 97 -11.44 -2.23 -16.39
C PHE A 97 -10.20 -1.34 -16.47
N TRP A 98 -10.17 -0.40 -17.43
CA TRP A 98 -9.00 0.47 -17.67
C TRP A 98 -8.70 1.42 -16.51
N LEU A 99 -9.73 2.00 -15.89
CA LEU A 99 -9.56 2.90 -14.74
C LEU A 99 -9.10 2.12 -13.51
N LEU A 100 -9.68 0.95 -13.26
CA LEU A 100 -9.26 0.08 -12.17
C LEU A 100 -7.80 -0.35 -12.36
N LEU A 101 -7.40 -0.70 -13.58
CA LEU A 101 -6.02 -1.04 -13.91
C LEU A 101 -5.06 0.13 -13.65
N ALA A 102 -5.41 1.35 -14.04
CA ALA A 102 -4.59 2.54 -13.78
C ALA A 102 -4.43 2.80 -12.26
N VAL A 103 -5.53 2.72 -11.49
CA VAL A 103 -5.48 2.87 -10.03
C VAL A 103 -4.59 1.81 -9.39
N ARG A 104 -4.58 0.57 -9.90
CA ARG A 104 -3.70 -0.49 -9.38
C ARG A 104 -2.23 -0.22 -9.60
N VAL A 105 -1.87 0.26 -10.79
CA VAL A 105 -0.49 0.64 -11.07
C VAL A 105 -0.06 1.78 -10.13
N LEU A 106 -0.93 2.77 -9.91
CA LEU A 106 -0.67 3.85 -8.96
C LEU A 106 -0.52 3.36 -7.52
N GLN A 107 -1.33 2.40 -7.08
CA GLN A 107 -1.19 1.77 -5.76
C GLN A 107 0.16 1.05 -5.62
N GLY A 108 0.61 0.37 -6.67
CA GLY A 108 1.94 -0.23 -6.74
C GLY A 108 3.06 0.80 -6.56
N ILE A 109 2.96 1.93 -7.28
CA ILE A 109 3.92 3.03 -7.22
C ILE A 109 3.98 3.66 -5.81
N VAL A 110 2.82 3.90 -5.19
CA VAL A 110 2.74 4.54 -3.87
C VAL A 110 3.24 3.63 -2.74
N GLN A 111 3.15 2.30 -2.92
CA GLN A 111 3.57 1.33 -1.90
C GLN A 111 5.01 0.80 -2.09
N GLY A 112 5.61 0.98 -3.28
CA GLY A 112 6.96 0.50 -3.64
C GLY A 112 8.08 1.22 -2.90
#